data_AF-A0A1G2ZMU3-F1
#
_entry.id   AF-A0A1G2ZMU3-F1
#
_cell.length_a   1.000
_cell.length_b   1.000
_cell.length_c   1.000
_cell.angle_alpha   90.00
_cell.angle_beta   90.00
_cell.angle_gamma   90.00
#
_symmetry.space_group_name_H-M   'P 1'
#
loop_
_entity.id
_entity.type
_entity.pdbx_description
1 polymer ?
#
loop_
_entity_poly.entity_id
_entity_poly.type
_entity_poly.pdbx_seq_one_letter_code
_entity_poly.pdbx_strand_id
1 'polypeptide(L)' 'MPQKYDKVVLRNVDIVNWKSPTFTNISKEFDVHAIPYIRIYGPNRELIFDKTTTNIAEIEEAVKSHAKVR' A
#
# COMPACT_ATOMS: atom_id res chain seq x y z
N MET A 1 -7.23 -22.08 -10.09
CA MET A 1 -5.85 -21.56 -10.25
C MET A 1 -5.45 -20.99 -8.91
N PRO A 2 -4.32 -21.38 -8.30
CA PRO A 2 -3.87 -20.73 -7.07
C PRO A 2 -3.66 -19.25 -7.37
N GLN A 3 -4.26 -18.34 -6.58
CA GLN A 3 -4.08 -16.93 -6.86
C GLN A 3 -2.62 -16.61 -6.52
N LYS A 4 -1.92 -15.94 -7.46
CA LYS A 4 -0.50 -15.55 -7.35
C LYS A 4 -0.15 -14.85 -6.02
N TYR A 5 -1.17 -14.39 -5.27
CA TYR A 5 -1.08 -13.62 -4.04
C TYR A 5 -2.02 -14.10 -2.91
N ASP A 6 -2.27 -15.40 -2.76
CA ASP A 6 -3.18 -15.97 -1.72
C ASP A 6 -2.84 -15.54 -0.27
N LYS A 7 -1.65 -14.96 -0.03
CA LYS A 7 -1.18 -14.49 1.29
C LYS A 7 -1.20 -12.95 1.44
N VAL A 8 -1.74 -12.21 0.47
CA VAL A 8 -1.79 -10.75 0.48
C VAL A 8 -3.23 -10.29 0.70
N VAL A 9 -3.44 -9.43 1.70
CA VAL A 9 -4.72 -8.76 1.92
C VAL A 9 -4.64 -7.37 1.29
N LEU A 10 -5.54 -7.07 0.36
CA LEU A 10 -5.67 -5.75 -0.24
C LEU A 10 -6.72 -4.94 0.53
N ARG A 11 -6.35 -3.72 0.91
CA ARG A 11 -7.27 -2.75 1.49
C ARG A 11 -7.26 -1.49 0.64
N ASN A 12 -8.41 -1.17 0.07
CA ASN A 12 -8.60 0.04 -0.72
C ASN A 12 -9.23 1.12 0.15
N VAL A 13 -8.80 2.36 -0.06
CA VAL A 13 -9.39 3.54 0.55
C VAL A 13 -9.69 4.53 -0.55
N ASP A 14 -10.98 4.69 -0.85
CA ASP A 14 -11.42 5.57 -1.92
C ASP A 14 -11.50 7.02 -1.41
N ILE A 15 -10.62 7.87 -1.94
CA ILE A 15 -10.64 9.31 -1.68
C ILE A 15 -11.51 9.97 -2.73
N VAL A 16 -12.80 10.14 -2.42
CA VAL A 16 -13.77 10.81 -3.31
C VAL A 16 -13.60 12.35 -3.27
N ASN A 17 -13.07 12.89 -2.16
CA ASN A 17 -12.87 14.32 -1.98
C ASN A 17 -11.64 14.59 -1.09
N TRP A 18 -10.71 15.40 -1.59
CA TRP A 18 -9.51 15.87 -0.88
C TRP A 18 -9.81 16.72 0.37
N LYS A 19 -11.01 17.29 0.50
CA LYS A 19 -11.45 18.03 1.69
C LYS A 19 -12.25 17.16 2.66
N SER A 20 -12.40 15.86 2.39
CA SER A 20 -13.11 14.97 3.30
C SER A 20 -12.35 14.80 4.63
N PRO A 21 -13.06 14.59 5.75
CA PRO A 21 -12.42 14.25 7.02
C PRO A 21 -11.54 13.01 6.91
N THR A 22 -11.97 12.01 6.12
CA THR A 22 -11.21 10.79 5.82
C THR A 22 -9.85 11.12 5.21
N PHE A 23 -9.82 11.94 4.14
CA PHE A 23 -8.55 12.34 3.54
C PHE A 23 -7.71 13.17 4.52
N THR A 24 -8.31 14.10 5.25
CA THR A 24 -7.59 14.95 6.22
C THR A 24 -6.89 14.13 7.30
N ASN A 25 -7.50 13.02 7.75
CA ASN A 25 -6.88 12.13 8.72
C ASN A 25 -5.74 11.34 8.08
N ILE A 26 -5.96 10.77 6.90
CA ILE A 26 -4.96 9.99 6.14
C ILE A 26 -3.74 10.85 5.77
N SER A 27 -3.97 12.09 5.31
CA SER A 27 -2.89 13.00 4.94
C SER A 27 -2.07 13.43 6.15
N LYS A 28 -2.69 13.57 7.33
CA LYS A 28 -1.96 13.86 8.57
C LYS A 28 -1.17 12.65 9.08
N GLU A 29 -1.73 11.46 8.97
CA GLU A 29 -1.12 10.24 9.49
C GLU A 29 0.03 9.75 8.60
N PHE A 30 -0.12 9.87 7.28
CA PHE A 30 0.77 9.22 6.30
C PHE A 30 1.41 10.20 5.30
N ASP A 31 1.23 11.51 5.50
CA ASP A 31 1.81 12.55 4.63
C ASP A 31 1.48 12.36 3.13
N VAL A 32 0.22 12.01 2.84
CA VAL A 32 -0.22 11.73 1.47
C VAL A 32 -0.47 13.02 0.69
N HIS A 33 0.37 13.28 -0.31
CA HIS A 33 0.26 14.47 -1.19
C HIS A 33 -0.36 14.18 -2.56
N ALA A 34 -0.41 12.91 -2.98
CA ALA A 34 -0.86 12.51 -4.31
C ALA A 34 -1.42 11.08 -4.31
N ILE A 35 -2.22 10.74 -5.33
CA ILE A 35 -2.77 9.40 -5.57
C ILE A 35 -2.36 8.87 -6.96
N PRO A 36 -2.24 7.55 -7.15
CA PRO A 36 -2.39 6.50 -6.14
C PRO A 36 -1.20 6.45 -5.19
N TYR A 37 -1.51 6.31 -3.91
CA TYR A 37 -0.55 6.16 -2.82
C TYR A 37 -0.68 4.77 -2.23
N ILE A 38 0.46 4.08 -2.12
CA ILE A 38 0.50 2.66 -1.79
C ILE A 38 1.37 2.47 -0.56
N ARG A 39 0.81 1.78 0.43
CA ARG A 39 1.55 1.27 1.58
C ARG A 39 1.46 -0.24 1.61
N ILE A 40 2.60 -0.88 1.86
CA ILE A 40 2.68 -2.32 2.02
C ILE A 40 3.30 -2.61 3.37
N TYR A 41 2.66 -3.52 4.11
CA TYR A 41 3.15 -4.00 5.39
C TYR A 41 3.56 -5.46 5.28
N GLY A 42 4.68 -5.80 5.91
CA GLY A 42 5.11 -7.18 6.08
C GLY A 42 4.31 -7.91 7.17
N PRO A 43 4.56 -9.22 7.34
CA PRO A 43 3.81 -10.06 8.27
C PRO A 43 3.95 -9.68 9.75
N ASN A 44 4.98 -8.92 10.12
CA ASN A 44 5.21 -8.46 11.50
C ASN A 44 4.79 -6.99 11.71
N ARG A 45 3.92 -6.48 10.83
CA ARG A 45 3.42 -5.08 10.83
C ARG A 45 4.49 -4.03 10.52
N GLU A 46 5.64 -4.45 10.02
CA GLU A 46 6.68 -3.57 9.53
C GLU A 46 6.25 -2.92 8.20
N LEU A 47 6.55 -1.63 8.04
CA LEU A 47 6.31 -0.91 6.78
C LEU A 47 7.44 -1.23 5.80
N ILE A 48 7.11 -1.79 4.64
CA ILE A 48 8.09 -2.28 3.65
C ILE A 48 8.04 -1.50 2.34
N PHE A 49 6.96 -0.77 2.12
CA PHE A 49 6.76 0.09 0.96
C PHE A 49 5.84 1.24 1.32
N ASP A 50 6.21 2.46 0.94
CA ASP A 50 5.46 3.69 1.22
C ASP A 50 5.77 4.71 0.13
N LYS A 51 4.90 4.81 -0.88
CA LYS A 51 5.15 5.68 -2.03
C LYS A 51 3.90 5.97 -2.86
N THR A 52 3.88 7.16 -3.47
CA THR A 52 3.00 7.47 -4.61
C THR A 52 3.59 6.87 -5.88
N THR A 53 2.97 5.81 -6.42
CA THR A 53 3.44 5.15 -7.64
C THR A 53 2.30 4.39 -8.33
N THR A 54 2.41 4.28 -9.66
CA THR A 54 1.60 3.38 -10.49
C THR A 54 2.42 2.20 -11.02
N ASN A 55 3.70 2.09 -10.65
CA ASN A 55 4.60 1.06 -11.17
C ASN A 55 4.33 -0.29 -10.50
N ILE A 56 3.56 -1.14 -11.19
CA ILE A 56 3.18 -2.48 -10.72
C ILE A 56 4.41 -3.36 -10.49
N ALA A 57 5.46 -3.25 -11.29
CA ALA A 57 6.66 -4.08 -11.14
C ALA A 57 7.38 -3.77 -9.82
N GLU A 58 7.50 -2.49 -9.47
CA GLU A 58 8.09 -2.01 -8.21
C GLU A 58 7.29 -2.53 -7.00
N ILE A 59 5.96 -2.47 -7.08
CA ILE A 59 5.04 -2.97 -6.04
C ILE A 59 5.19 -4.49 -5.88
N GLU A 60 5.20 -5.24 -6.99
CA GLU A 60 5.36 -6.70 -6.95
C GLU A 60 6.72 -7.10 -6.38
N GLU A 61 7.78 -6.35 -6.69
CA GLU A 61 9.12 -6.60 -6.16
C GLU A 61 9.19 -6.37 -4.65
N ALA A 62 8.57 -5.29 -4.15
CA ALA A 62 8.46 -5.02 -2.72
C ALA A 62 7.78 -6.18 -1.98
N VAL A 63 6.67 -6.70 -2.51
CA VAL A 63 5.96 -7.87 -1.93
C VAL A 63 6.83 -9.14 -1.96
N LYS A 64 7.49 -9.42 -3.09
CA LYS A 64 8.30 -10.65 -3.26
C LYS A 64 9.57 -10.66 -2.41
N SER A 65 10.25 -9.51 -2.31
CA SER A 65 11.51 -9.40 -1.55
C SER A 65 11.31 -9.79 -0.09
N HIS A 66 10.19 -9.41 0.53
CA HIS A 66 9.88 -9.72 1.92
C HIS A 66 9.22 -11.09 2.11
N ALA A 67 8.56 -11.63 1.08
CA ALA A 67 8.03 -12.99 1.11
C ALA A 67 9.13 -14.08 1.10
N LYS A 68 10.34 -13.76 0.59
CA LYS A 68 11.48 -14.69 0.49
C LYS A 68 12.31 -14.81 1.78
N VAL A 69 12.09 -13.98 2.79
CA VAL A 69 12.87 -13.99 4.06
C VAL A 69 12.27 -14.97 5.09
N ARG A 70 11.63 -16.04 4.62
CA ARG A 70 11.09 -17.13 5.44
C ARG A 70 11.48 -18.49 4.89
#